data_AF-A0A7S3MKT4-F1
#
_entry.id   AF-A0A7S3MKT4-F1
#
_cell.length_a   1.000
_cell.length_b   1.000
_cell.length_c   1.000
_cell.angle_alpha   90.00
_cell.angle_beta   90.00
_cell.angle_gamma   90.00
#
_symmetry.space_group_name_H-M   'P 1'
#
loop_
_entity.id
_entity.type
_entity.pdbx_description
1 polymer ?
#
loop_
_entity_poly.entity_id
_entity_poly.type
_entity_poly.pdbx_seq_one_letter_code
_entity_poly.pdbx_strand_id
1 'polypeptide(L)'
;MAEMNQGCIPSLFSVTSIYIAVLFYFRFGETISCSKIVGIFLIVCCIILLALGKNASIAADTEVFSESEMMKYALLAILFAILAPIIFTFRAYQTRLIFSKKAFKPRDLAIDGLIASNSILTLLHVAYQ
;
A
#
# COMPACT_ATOMS: atom_id res chain seq x y z
N MET A 1 -21.64 -11.24 -10.76
CA MET A 1 -20.92 -10.48 -9.70
C MET A 1 -19.45 -10.74 -9.90
N ALA A 2 -18.59 -9.73 -10.01
CA ALA A 2 -17.17 -9.97 -9.76
C ALA A 2 -17.04 -10.24 -8.26
N GLU A 3 -17.10 -11.51 -7.88
CA GLU A 3 -17.05 -12.01 -6.50
C GLU A 3 -15.66 -11.84 -5.89
N MET A 4 -15.06 -10.67 -6.05
CA MET A 4 -13.77 -10.37 -5.48
C MET A 4 -13.96 -10.15 -3.98
N ASN A 5 -13.30 -10.99 -3.18
CA ASN A 5 -13.27 -10.85 -1.73
C ASN A 5 -12.76 -9.44 -1.39
N GLN A 6 -13.60 -8.63 -0.75
CA GLN A 6 -13.24 -7.26 -0.36
C GLN A 6 -12.03 -7.23 0.58
N GLY A 7 -11.77 -8.34 1.29
CA GLY A 7 -10.55 -8.54 2.09
C GLY A 7 -9.27 -8.72 1.28
N CYS A 8 -9.35 -8.88 -0.04
CA CYS A 8 -8.19 -9.05 -0.93
C CYS A 8 -7.36 -7.75 -1.07
N ILE A 9 -8.01 -6.58 -1.09
CA ILE A 9 -7.27 -5.31 -1.21
C ILE A 9 -6.48 -5.00 0.07
N PRO A 10 -7.07 -5.02 1.28
CA PRO A 10 -6.33 -4.79 2.51
C PRO A 10 -5.23 -5.83 2.77
N SER A 11 -5.45 -7.08 2.36
CA SER A 11 -4.44 -8.13 2.52
C SER A 11 -3.21 -7.89 1.65
N LEU A 12 -3.39 -7.48 0.38
CA LEU A 12 -2.29 -7.06 -0.50
C LEU A 12 -1.54 -5.85 0.08
N PHE A 13 -2.24 -4.86 0.63
CA PHE A 13 -1.61 -3.73 1.31
C PHE A 13 -0.79 -4.14 2.53
N SER A 14 -1.24 -5.15 3.28
CA SER A 14 -0.57 -5.62 4.50
C SER A 14 0.82 -6.23 4.22
N VAL A 15 1.03 -6.75 2.99
CA VAL A 15 2.33 -7.28 2.53
C VAL A 15 3.40 -6.19 2.45
N THR A 16 3.03 -4.90 2.35
CA THR A 16 3.99 -3.77 2.36
C THR A 16 4.96 -3.84 3.53
N SER A 17 4.47 -4.19 4.72
CA SER A 17 5.25 -4.32 5.95
C SER A 17 6.36 -5.37 5.81
N ILE A 18 6.04 -6.47 5.13
CA ILE A 18 6.95 -7.59 4.86
C ILE A 18 8.01 -7.12 3.85
N TYR A 19 7.61 -6.46 2.77
CA TYR A 19 8.55 -5.93 1.77
C TYR A 19 9.54 -4.94 2.38
N ILE A 20 9.08 -4.01 3.23
CA ILE A 20 9.96 -3.06 3.92
C ILE A 20 10.92 -3.79 4.85
N ALA A 21 10.44 -4.76 5.64
CA ALA A 21 11.28 -5.51 6.57
C ALA A 21 12.39 -6.29 5.84
N VAL A 22 12.04 -6.97 4.74
CA VAL A 22 12.99 -7.70 3.89
C VAL A 22 14.01 -6.75 3.26
N LEU A 23 13.55 -5.64 2.68
CA LEU A 23 14.44 -4.64 2.07
C LEU A 23 15.42 -4.08 3.10
N PHE A 24 14.95 -3.75 4.30
CA PHE A 24 15.80 -3.13 5.32
C PHE A 24 16.83 -4.11 5.89
N TYR A 25 16.47 -5.39 6.02
CA TYR A 25 17.39 -6.45 6.39
C TYR A 25 18.55 -6.56 5.40
N PHE A 26 18.26 -6.67 4.10
CA PHE A 26 19.31 -6.83 3.08
C PHE A 26 20.12 -5.56 2.81
N ARG A 27 19.47 -4.40 2.74
CA ARG A 27 20.12 -3.17 2.25
C ARG A 27 20.78 -2.31 3.32
N PHE A 28 20.20 -2.29 4.53
CA PHE A 28 20.70 -1.50 5.66
C PHE A 28 21.32 -2.37 6.76
N GLY A 29 21.25 -3.71 6.63
CA GLY A 29 21.80 -4.64 7.62
C GLY A 29 21.06 -4.60 8.96
N GLU A 30 19.81 -4.14 8.98
CA GLU A 30 19.04 -4.03 10.21
C GLU A 30 18.65 -5.42 10.72
N THR A 31 18.90 -5.68 12.00
CA THR A 31 18.43 -6.91 12.64
C THR A 31 16.92 -6.81 12.87
N ILE A 32 16.20 -7.86 12.45
CA ILE A 32 14.75 -7.94 12.68
C ILE A 32 14.54 -8.37 14.13
N SER A 33 14.01 -7.47 14.96
CA SER A 33 13.69 -7.78 16.36
C SER A 33 12.61 -8.86 16.44
N CYS A 34 12.62 -9.68 17.49
CA CYS A 34 11.61 -10.71 17.71
C CYS A 34 10.17 -10.15 17.69
N SER A 35 9.98 -8.92 18.18
CA SER A 35 8.69 -8.22 18.12
C SER A 35 8.20 -7.97 16.68
N LYS A 36 9.09 -7.64 15.74
CA LYS A 36 8.74 -7.48 14.32
C LYS A 36 8.36 -8.81 13.68
N ILE A 37 9.02 -9.90 14.06
CA ILE A 37 8.71 -11.26 13.56
C ILE A 37 7.30 -11.68 14.00
N VAL A 38 6.98 -11.50 15.29
CA VAL A 38 5.65 -11.79 15.82
C VAL A 38 4.57 -10.94 15.12
N GLY A 39 4.86 -9.67 14.88
CA GLY A 39 3.95 -8.78 14.13
C GLY A 39 3.71 -9.26 12.70
N ILE A 40 4.76 -9.65 11.97
CA ILE A 40 4.64 -10.19 10.61
C ILE A 40 3.82 -11.47 10.61
N PHE A 41 4.07 -12.38 11.57
CA PHE A 41 3.31 -13.62 11.69
C PHE A 41 1.81 -13.36 11.91
N LEU A 42 1.47 -12.44 12.81
CA LEU A 42 0.08 -12.08 13.08
C LEU A 42 -0.60 -11.46 11.86
N ILE A 43 0.10 -10.59 11.12
CA ILE A 43 -0.40 -10.02 9.85
C ILE A 43 -0.70 -11.14 8.84
N VAL A 44 0.21 -12.11 8.67
CA VAL A 44 0.01 -13.24 7.75
C VAL A 44 -1.20 -14.08 8.17
N CYS A 45 -1.37 -14.36 9.46
CA CYS A 45 -2.56 -15.04 9.96
C CYS A 45 -3.85 -14.26 9.66
N CYS A 46 -3.86 -12.95 9.87
CA CYS A 46 -5.01 -12.10 9.52
C CYS A 46 -5.32 -12.12 8.03
N ILE A 47 -4.31 -12.11 7.16
CA ILE A 47 -4.47 -12.21 5.70
C ILE A 47 -5.12 -13.55 5.33
N ILE A 48 -4.67 -14.66 5.92
CA ILE A 48 -5.24 -15.99 5.66
C ILE A 48 -6.70 -16.03 6.11
N LEU A 49 -7.02 -15.51 7.30
CA LEU A 49 -8.40 -15.45 7.79
C LEU A 49 -9.29 -14.58 6.89
N LEU A 50 -8.78 -13.44 6.41
CA LEU A 50 -9.50 -12.57 5.47
C LEU A 50 -9.72 -13.25 4.12
N ALA A 51 -8.71 -13.97 3.61
CA ALA A 51 -8.81 -14.72 2.35
C ALA A 51 -9.84 -15.86 2.44
N LEU A 52 -9.95 -16.52 3.60
CA LEU A 52 -10.94 -17.56 3.89
C LEU A 52 -12.33 -17.00 4.23
N GLY A 53 -12.43 -15.74 4.60
CA GLY A 53 -13.69 -15.05 4.88
C GLY A 53 -14.58 -15.03 3.63
N LYS A 54 -15.76 -15.66 3.72
CA LYS A 54 -16.76 -15.69 2.64
C LYS A 54 -17.19 -14.26 2.31
N ASN A 55 -17.28 -13.95 1.02
CA ASN A 55 -17.73 -12.65 0.50
C ASN A 55 -19.04 -12.24 1.18
N ALA A 56 -18.96 -11.29 2.11
CA ALA A 56 -20.15 -10.56 2.55
C ALA A 56 -20.57 -9.73 1.33
N SER A 57 -21.57 -10.22 0.60
CA SER A 57 -22.16 -9.49 -0.51
C SER A 57 -22.74 -8.20 0.05
N ILE A 58 -21.97 -7.12 -0.01
CA ILE A 58 -22.51 -5.79 0.11
C ILE A 58 -23.47 -5.64 -1.06
N ALA A 59 -24.76 -5.72 -0.78
CA ALA A 59 -25.83 -5.35 -1.68
C ALA A 59 -25.71 -3.85 -1.92
N ALA A 60 -24.80 -3.46 -2.80
CA ALA A 60 -24.77 -2.14 -3.39
C ALA A 60 -25.64 -2.20 -4.64
N ASP A 61 -26.62 -1.30 -4.73
CA ASP A 61 -27.51 -1.13 -5.87
C ASP A 61 -26.72 -1.10 -7.19
N THR A 62 -26.67 -2.23 -7.90
CA THR A 62 -25.81 -2.38 -9.08
C THR A 62 -26.54 -1.84 -10.31
N GLU A 63 -26.03 -0.76 -10.90
CA GLU A 63 -26.12 -0.58 -12.35
C GLU A 63 -25.62 -1.87 -13.02
N VAL A 64 -26.36 -2.40 -13.99
CA VAL A 64 -26.04 -3.68 -14.64
C VAL A 64 -24.84 -3.48 -15.57
N PHE A 65 -23.63 -3.49 -15.01
CA PHE A 65 -22.39 -3.50 -15.79
C PHE A 65 -22.25 -4.83 -16.52
N SER A 66 -21.70 -4.77 -17.74
CA SER A 66 -21.38 -5.97 -18.50
C SER A 66 -20.30 -6.79 -17.77
N GLU A 67 -20.37 -8.13 -17.85
CA GLU A 67 -19.38 -9.03 -17.25
C GLU A 67 -17.94 -8.70 -17.67
N SER A 68 -17.77 -8.19 -18.90
CA SER A 68 -16.49 -7.73 -19.44
C SER A 68 -15.94 -6.48 -18.71
N GLU A 69 -16.81 -5.55 -18.32
CA GLU A 69 -16.41 -4.32 -17.62
C GLU A 69 -16.03 -4.61 -16.17
N MET A 70 -16.78 -5.51 -15.51
CA MET A 70 -16.46 -5.94 -14.14
C MET A 70 -15.06 -6.56 -14.04
N MET A 71 -14.67 -7.38 -15.02
CA MET A 71 -13.35 -8.00 -15.05
C MET A 71 -12.22 -6.96 -15.22
N LYS A 72 -12.45 -5.91 -16.04
CA LYS A 72 -11.49 -4.82 -16.22
C LYS A 72 -11.26 -4.04 -14.92
N TYR A 73 -12.34 -3.71 -14.20
CA TYR A 73 -12.22 -3.00 -12.92
C TYR A 73 -11.54 -3.85 -11.84
N ALA A 74 -11.83 -5.15 -11.78
CA ALA A 74 -11.16 -6.07 -10.85
C ALA A 74 -9.65 -6.15 -11.12
N LEU A 75 -9.25 -6.30 -12.39
CA LEU A 75 -7.84 -6.33 -12.77
C LEU A 75 -7.13 -5.00 -12.44
N LEU A 76 -7.78 -3.87 -12.70
CA LEU A 76 -7.26 -2.55 -12.36
C LEU A 76 -7.08 -2.39 -10.85
N ALA A 77 -8.05 -2.84 -10.04
CA ALA A 77 -7.97 -2.80 -8.58
C ALA A 77 -6.80 -3.64 -8.05
N ILE A 78 -6.59 -4.86 -8.59
CA ILE A 78 -5.46 -5.71 -8.23
C ILE A 78 -4.14 -5.04 -8.61
N LEU A 79 -4.05 -4.45 -9.81
CA LEU A 79 -2.86 -3.75 -10.28
C LEU A 79 -2.49 -2.58 -9.36
N PHE A 80 -3.47 -1.76 -8.95
CA PHE A 80 -3.23 -0.70 -7.98
C PHE A 80 -2.87 -1.24 -6.58
N ALA A 81 -3.51 -2.32 -6.14
CA ALA A 81 -3.23 -2.95 -4.86
C ALA A 81 -1.82 -3.54 -4.76
N ILE A 82 -1.21 -3.94 -5.88
CA ILE A 82 0.20 -4.37 -5.95
C ILE A 82 1.15 -3.19 -6.09
N LEU A 83 0.78 -2.19 -6.91
CA LEU A 83 1.62 -1.03 -7.18
C LEU A 83 1.82 -0.16 -5.93
N ALA A 84 0.78 0.00 -5.11
CA ALA A 84 0.84 0.80 -3.90
C ALA A 84 1.90 0.32 -2.87
N PRO A 85 1.97 -0.97 -2.49
CA PRO A 85 3.05 -1.52 -1.67
C PRO A 85 4.44 -1.22 -2.22
N ILE A 86 4.64 -1.31 -3.53
CA ILE A 86 5.92 -1.06 -4.18
C ILE A 86 6.31 0.41 -4.03
N ILE A 87 5.38 1.33 -4.32
CA ILE A 87 5.60 2.77 -4.15
C ILE A 87 5.90 3.12 -2.69
N PHE A 88 5.15 2.55 -1.75
CA PHE A 88 5.39 2.78 -0.32
C PHE A 88 6.73 2.22 0.16
N THR A 89 7.12 1.04 -0.32
CA THR A 89 8.43 0.45 -0.03
C THR A 89 9.56 1.32 -0.59
N PHE A 90 9.40 1.83 -1.81
CA PHE A 90 10.37 2.74 -2.42
C PHE A 90 10.47 4.07 -1.67
N ARG A 91 9.34 4.66 -1.25
CA ARG A 91 9.32 5.87 -0.41
C ARG A 91 10.02 5.64 0.93
N ALA A 92 9.76 4.51 1.59
CA ALA A 92 10.42 4.14 2.84
C ALA A 92 11.94 3.98 2.63
N TYR A 93 12.34 3.37 1.52
CA TYR A 93 13.74 3.23 1.13
C TYR A 93 14.45 4.58 0.93
N GLN A 94 13.86 5.49 0.14
CA GLN A 94 14.42 6.84 -0.09
C GLN A 94 14.54 7.63 1.21
N THR A 95 13.49 7.60 2.03
CA THR A 95 13.47 8.26 3.34
C THR A 95 14.64 7.77 4.20
N ARG A 96 14.86 6.45 4.24
CA ARG A 96 15.95 5.86 5.01
C ARG A 96 17.33 6.22 4.46
N LEU A 97 17.50 6.23 3.13
CA LEU A 97 18.74 6.68 2.48
C LEU A 97 19.09 8.13 2.84
N ILE A 98 18.12 9.03 2.80
CA ILE A 98 18.32 10.45 3.12
C ILE A 98 18.75 10.61 4.59
N PHE A 99 18.11 9.89 5.51
CA PHE A 99 18.51 9.91 6.92
C PHE A 99 19.87 9.30 7.19
N SER A 100 20.23 8.21 6.49
CA SER A 100 21.56 7.60 6.60
C SER A 100 22.68 8.56 6.19
N LYS A 101 22.39 9.49 5.28
CA LYS A 101 23.33 10.54 4.84
C LYS A 101 23.35 11.77 5.76
N LYS A 102 22.61 11.75 6.89
CA LYS A 102 22.48 12.84 7.88
C LYS A 102 22.09 14.22 7.30
N ALA A 103 21.54 14.26 6.09
CA ALA A 103 21.31 15.51 5.37
C ALA A 103 20.07 16.27 5.89
N PHE A 104 19.10 15.58 6.52
CA PHE A 104 17.81 16.17 6.91
C PHE A 104 17.28 15.60 8.23
N LYS A 105 16.57 16.43 8.99
CA LYS A 105 15.77 15.97 10.15
C LYS A 105 14.46 15.35 9.63
N PRO A 106 13.89 14.33 10.31
CA PRO A 106 12.66 13.69 9.88
C PRO A 106 11.46 14.61 9.74
N ARG A 107 11.37 15.62 10.62
CA ARG A 107 10.30 16.62 10.59
C ARG A 107 10.37 17.46 9.32
N ASP A 108 11.56 17.89 8.92
CA ASP A 108 11.76 18.77 7.78
C ASP A 108 11.40 18.04 6.48
N LEU A 109 11.85 16.78 6.34
CA LEU A 109 11.50 15.94 5.19
C LEU A 109 9.99 15.68 5.08
N ALA A 110 9.29 15.53 6.22
CA ALA A 110 7.85 15.34 6.23
C ALA A 110 7.09 16.61 5.80
N ILE A 111 7.54 17.78 6.25
CA ILE A 111 6.97 19.08 5.88
C ILE A 111 7.21 19.35 4.39
N ASP A 112 8.44 19.16 3.90
CA ASP A 112 8.78 19.35 2.49
C ASP A 112 7.98 18.42 1.58
N GLY A 113 7.82 17.16 2.00
CA GLY A 113 6.99 16.19 1.27
C GLY A 113 5.53 16.62 1.16
N LEU A 114 4.96 17.19 2.24
CA LEU A 114 3.58 17.70 2.25
C LEU A 114 3.42 18.95 1.38
N ILE A 115 4.39 19.87 1.45
CA ILE A 115 4.39 21.08 0.63
C ILE A 115 4.48 20.70 -0.84
N ALA A 116 5.38 19.79 -1.22
CA ALA A 116 5.51 19.31 -2.58
C ALA A 116 4.23 18.64 -3.09
N SER A 117 3.61 17.75 -2.29
CA SER A 117 2.36 17.09 -2.69
C SER A 117 1.21 18.08 -2.88
N ASN A 118 1.06 19.03 -1.95
CA ASN A 118 0.01 20.04 -2.03
C ASN A 118 0.24 21.00 -3.21
N SER A 119 1.49 21.35 -3.50
CA SER A 119 1.84 22.22 -4.63
C SER A 119 1.45 21.58 -5.98
N ILE A 120 1.72 20.28 -6.14
CA ILE A 120 1.31 19.52 -7.33
C ILE A 120 -0.22 19.48 -7.44
N LEU A 121 -0.91 19.23 -6.32
CA LEU A 121 -2.38 19.19 -6.30
C LEU A 121 -2.99 20.54 -6.68
N THR A 122 -2.44 21.65 -6.18
CA THR A 122 -2.86 23.00 -6.54
C THR A 122 -2.60 23.30 -8.02
N LEU A 123 -1.44 22.93 -8.56
CA LEU A 123 -1.14 23.10 -9.98
C LEU A 123 -2.10 22.30 -10.87
N LEU A 124 -2.41 21.06 -10.50
CA LEU A 124 -3.41 20.26 -11.21
C LEU A 124 -4.79 20.90 -11.13
N HIS A 125 -5.19 21.40 -9.96
CA HIS A 125 -6.47 22.08 -9.82
C HIS A 125 -6.58 23.30 -10.74
N VAL A 126 -5.53 24.14 -10.79
CA VAL A 126 -5.49 25.31 -11.67
C VAL A 126 -5.46 24.92 -13.15
N ALA A 127 -4.79 23.82 -13.52
CA ALA A 127 -4.70 23.39 -14.92
C ALA A 127 -6.00 22.80 -15.48
N TYR A 128 -6.88 22.28 -14.62
CA TYR A 128 -8.14 21.62 -14.99
C TYR A 128 -9.39 22.46 -14.71
N GLN A 129 -9.22 23.70 -14.24
CA GLN A 129 -10.29 24.67 -14.00
C GLN A 129 -10.38 25.67 -15.15
#